data_AF-A0A956KI22-F1
#
_entry.id   AF-A0A956KI22-F1
#
_cell.length_a   1.000
_cell.length_b   1.000
_cell.length_c   1.000
_cell.angle_alpha   90.00
_cell.angle_beta   90.00
_cell.angle_gamma   90.00
#
_symmetry.space_group_name_H-M   'P 1'
#
loop_
_entity.id
_entity.type
_entity.pdbx_description
1 polymer ?
#
loop_
_entity_poly.entity_id
_entity_poly.type
_entity_poly.pdbx_seq_one_letter_code
_entity_poly.pdbx_strand_id
1 'polypeptide(L)'
;MRRLAHTTLPLLLTAPILLLSACDSDNRDELDDSGINADGDDGDVGDSGALDTDGEENTDALTAMFDAASSEFNVPSPILRAVAQVETRWQMVQGMVEFDGQEATTGIMGLRGAALDEGAALAGVTKAEAGGDPLSNIRAGAALLSSMADQHGIADRNDFEAWAPVLAEYSGIEVDDARNGYVFGEVLPEAYAAVENEGSVGGITGVTFKGSEAVPAAPGPNHAGSIWRASPNHSARPAGTAGKPSMVIIHTCEGSYSGCWGWLVNSQAGVSAHYVVNNTGSEISQLVDESRKAWHIAAKYDCSLNSSVDCGKNGASSNNFTIGIEHAGYAKQASWDNNLYQASANLVCDITKDQSIPRDQYHIVGHGKLQPYNRIDPGPNWNWAKYLDMVNVACGANPQPEPQPEPDPVPEPEPGPNPGPSPVDITIDSN
;
A
#
# COMPACT_ATOMS: atom_id res chain seq x y z
N MET A 1 -23.88 13.71 69.93
CA MET A 1 -24.85 13.46 68.84
C MET A 1 -25.17 14.77 68.14
N ARG A 2 -24.59 15.02 66.97
CA ARG A 2 -25.02 16.05 65.99
C ARG A 2 -24.35 15.69 64.67
N ARG A 3 -25.16 15.20 63.73
CA ARG A 3 -24.78 14.89 62.35
C ARG A 3 -24.64 16.21 61.59
N LEU A 4 -23.51 16.42 60.94
CA LEU A 4 -23.33 17.46 59.93
C LEU A 4 -23.54 16.82 58.55
N ALA A 5 -24.50 17.36 57.81
CA ALA A 5 -24.78 17.00 56.43
C ALA A 5 -23.67 17.57 55.53
N HIS A 6 -23.16 16.75 54.62
CA HIS A 6 -22.40 17.21 53.46
C HIS A 6 -23.31 17.19 52.25
N THR A 7 -23.56 18.40 51.74
CA THR A 7 -24.25 18.69 50.50
C THR A 7 -23.26 18.44 49.36
N THR A 8 -23.46 17.40 48.57
CA THR A 8 -22.76 17.18 47.30
C THR A 8 -23.52 17.89 46.19
N LEU A 9 -22.84 18.83 45.55
CA LEU A 9 -23.27 19.54 44.35
C LEU A 9 -22.89 18.69 43.12
N PRO A 10 -23.79 18.41 42.16
CA PRO A 10 -23.40 17.73 40.93
C PRO A 10 -22.79 18.74 39.96
N LEU A 11 -21.55 18.48 39.55
CA LEU A 11 -20.88 19.17 38.47
C LEU A 11 -21.50 18.71 37.14
N LEU A 12 -22.35 19.55 36.55
CA LEU A 12 -22.84 19.40 35.19
C LEU A 12 -21.67 19.61 34.22
N LEU A 13 -21.15 18.52 33.66
CA LEU A 13 -20.25 18.57 32.52
C LEU A 13 -21.11 18.73 31.25
N THR A 14 -21.22 19.96 30.76
CA THR A 14 -21.78 20.25 29.44
C THR A 14 -20.78 19.81 28.37
N ALA A 15 -21.07 18.72 27.67
CA ALA A 15 -20.33 18.32 26.48
C ALA A 15 -20.69 19.27 25.32
N PRO A 16 -19.71 19.83 24.58
CA PRO A 16 -19.99 20.53 23.35
C PRO A 16 -20.37 19.52 22.27
N ILE A 17 -21.60 19.63 21.78
CA ILE A 17 -22.10 18.94 20.59
C ILE A 17 -21.38 19.56 19.39
N LEU A 18 -20.34 18.88 18.87
CA LEU A 18 -19.79 19.18 17.55
C LEU A 18 -20.74 18.60 16.49
N LEU A 19 -21.58 19.47 15.96
CA LEU A 19 -22.32 19.25 14.72
C LEU A 19 -21.31 19.24 13.56
N LEU A 20 -21.03 18.07 12.98
CA LEU A 20 -20.45 18.00 11.63
C LEU A 20 -21.50 18.53 10.65
N SER A 21 -21.24 19.71 10.10
CA SER A 21 -22.02 20.31 9.03
C SER A 21 -21.79 19.50 7.75
N ALA A 22 -22.85 18.87 7.26
CA ALA A 22 -22.97 18.47 5.87
C ALA A 22 -23.25 19.71 5.00
N CYS A 23 -22.41 19.94 3.99
CA CYS A 23 -22.69 20.74 2.79
C CYS A 23 -22.07 19.89 1.67
N ASP A 24 -22.77 19.29 0.70
CA ASP A 24 -23.85 19.74 -0.19
C ASP A 24 -23.65 21.16 -0.73
N SER A 25 -23.00 21.22 -1.90
CA SER A 25 -23.20 22.27 -2.88
C SER A 25 -22.77 21.77 -4.25
N ASP A 26 -23.77 21.45 -5.08
CA ASP A 26 -23.71 21.60 -6.52
C ASP A 26 -23.19 22.99 -6.90
N ASN A 27 -22.17 23.09 -7.74
CA ASN A 27 -22.30 23.80 -9.01
C ASN A 27 -21.15 23.48 -9.98
N ARG A 28 -21.52 23.39 -11.25
CA ARG A 28 -20.67 23.15 -12.44
C ARG A 28 -20.00 24.46 -12.87
N ASP A 29 -18.91 24.33 -13.64
CA ASP A 29 -18.51 25.11 -14.84
C ASP A 29 -17.12 24.59 -15.31
N GLU A 30 -17.04 23.87 -16.44
CA GLU A 30 -16.55 24.33 -17.77
C GLU A 30 -15.03 24.56 -17.88
N LEU A 31 -14.31 23.62 -18.53
CA LEU A 31 -13.02 23.80 -19.27
C LEU A 31 -12.89 22.63 -20.28
N ASP A 32 -13.21 22.80 -21.57
CA ASP A 32 -12.34 23.20 -22.71
C ASP A 32 -11.18 22.19 -22.94
N ASP A 33 -11.39 21.10 -23.69
CA ASP A 33 -11.08 20.90 -25.12
C ASP A 33 -9.78 21.54 -25.63
N SER A 34 -8.73 20.73 -25.77
CA SER A 34 -7.90 20.76 -26.98
C SER A 34 -6.98 19.53 -27.02
N GLY A 35 -7.29 18.64 -27.95
CA GLY A 35 -6.47 17.50 -28.29
C GLY A 35 -5.19 17.88 -29.04
N ILE A 36 -4.18 17.01 -28.93
CA ILE A 36 -3.11 16.89 -29.93
C ILE A 36 -2.83 15.40 -30.12
N ASN A 37 -3.24 14.89 -31.28
CA ASN A 37 -2.70 13.68 -31.89
C ASN A 37 -1.32 13.99 -32.48
N ALA A 38 -0.37 13.08 -32.34
CA ALA A 38 0.75 12.97 -33.27
C ALA A 38 1.11 11.50 -33.45
N ASP A 39 1.05 11.10 -34.71
CA ASP A 39 1.27 9.78 -35.28
C ASP A 39 2.70 9.26 -35.12
N GLY A 40 2.83 7.95 -35.39
CA GLY A 40 4.00 7.12 -35.14
C GLY A 40 5.22 7.34 -36.04
N ASP A 41 6.29 6.69 -35.62
CA ASP A 41 7.40 6.29 -36.49
C ASP A 41 7.98 4.95 -36.00
N ASP A 42 8.11 4.03 -36.94
CA ASP A 42 8.57 2.65 -36.76
C ASP A 42 10.10 2.63 -36.62
N GLY A 43 10.60 2.01 -35.54
CA GLY A 43 12.02 1.84 -35.29
C GLY A 43 12.35 0.44 -34.79
N ASP A 44 12.93 -0.33 -35.71
CA ASP A 44 13.41 -1.71 -35.63
C ASP A 44 14.17 -2.10 -34.34
N VAL A 45 13.98 -3.36 -33.95
CA VAL A 45 14.36 -3.99 -32.68
C VAL A 45 15.80 -4.51 -32.78
N GLY A 46 16.75 -3.76 -32.24
CA GLY A 46 18.12 -4.20 -32.03
C GLY A 46 18.32 -4.79 -30.64
N ASP A 47 18.34 -6.12 -30.58
CA ASP A 47 18.80 -6.94 -29.44
C ASP A 47 20.11 -6.41 -28.85
N SER A 48 20.06 -5.94 -27.60
CA SER A 48 21.25 -5.75 -26.76
C SER A 48 20.96 -6.30 -25.38
N GLY A 49 21.55 -7.46 -25.09
CA GLY A 49 21.81 -7.90 -23.74
C GLY A 49 22.68 -6.87 -23.03
N ALA A 50 22.05 -6.04 -22.19
CA ALA A 50 22.71 -5.34 -21.12
C ALA A 50 22.46 -6.16 -19.84
N LEU A 51 23.52 -6.83 -19.38
CA LEU A 51 23.58 -7.45 -18.07
C LEU A 51 23.53 -6.36 -16.99
N ASP A 52 22.89 -6.72 -15.90
CA ASP A 52 22.43 -5.97 -14.72
C ASP A 52 23.56 -5.31 -13.90
N THR A 53 24.32 -4.38 -14.47
CA THR A 53 25.44 -3.70 -13.76
C THR A 53 25.02 -2.48 -12.95
N ASP A 54 23.87 -1.88 -13.25
CA ASP A 54 23.42 -0.62 -12.64
C ASP A 54 22.89 -0.82 -11.20
N GLY A 55 22.43 -2.03 -10.86
CA GLY A 55 21.94 -2.38 -9.53
C GLY A 55 23.05 -2.63 -8.50
N GLU A 56 24.16 -3.24 -8.93
CA GLU A 56 25.31 -3.54 -8.06
C GLU A 56 26.08 -2.25 -7.69
N GLU A 57 26.35 -1.36 -8.65
CA GLU A 57 27.06 -0.09 -8.38
C GLU A 57 26.28 0.84 -7.41
N ASN A 58 24.94 0.83 -7.49
CA ASN A 58 24.08 1.62 -6.60
C ASN A 58 24.05 1.06 -5.18
N THR A 59 24.18 -0.27 -5.03
CA THR A 59 24.18 -0.94 -3.72
C THR A 59 25.50 -0.71 -2.97
N ASP A 60 26.63 -0.70 -3.67
CA ASP A 60 27.95 -0.40 -3.09
C ASP A 60 28.05 1.06 -2.62
N ALA A 61 27.55 1.99 -3.44
CA ALA A 61 27.51 3.40 -3.10
C ALA A 61 26.66 3.65 -1.83
N LEU A 62 25.50 3.00 -1.74
CA LEU A 62 24.61 3.12 -0.59
C LEU A 62 25.21 2.50 0.68
N THR A 63 25.86 1.33 0.55
CA THR A 63 26.56 0.68 1.67
C THR A 63 27.65 1.59 2.24
N ALA A 64 28.44 2.24 1.38
CA ALA A 64 29.45 3.21 1.82
C ALA A 64 28.85 4.41 2.58
N MET A 65 27.64 4.86 2.21
CA MET A 65 26.93 5.91 2.96
C MET A 65 26.55 5.45 4.37
N PHE A 66 26.06 4.22 4.52
CA PHE A 66 25.75 3.64 5.83
C PHE A 66 27.00 3.48 6.70
N ASP A 67 28.12 3.03 6.14
CA ASP A 67 29.37 2.86 6.88
C ASP A 67 29.96 4.21 7.33
N ALA A 68 29.83 5.24 6.49
CA ALA A 68 30.22 6.61 6.83
C ALA A 68 29.39 7.14 8.01
N ALA A 69 28.06 7.03 7.94
CA ALA A 69 27.16 7.45 9.02
C ALA A 69 27.33 6.61 10.29
N SER A 70 27.57 5.30 10.15
CA SER A 70 27.89 4.40 11.26
C SER A 70 29.11 4.89 12.03
N SER A 71 30.17 5.23 11.31
CA SER A 71 31.42 5.73 11.90
C SER A 71 31.24 7.10 12.55
N GLU A 72 30.45 7.98 11.93
CA GLU A 72 30.20 9.34 12.42
C GLU A 72 29.37 9.35 13.70
N PHE A 73 28.31 8.53 13.78
CA PHE A 73 27.33 8.58 14.87
C PHE A 73 27.41 7.40 15.85
N ASN A 74 28.39 6.50 15.70
CA ASN A 74 28.56 5.34 16.58
C ASN A 74 27.29 4.47 16.68
N VAL A 75 26.68 4.21 15.51
CA VAL A 75 25.57 3.27 15.32
C VAL A 75 26.07 2.13 14.44
N PRO A 76 25.86 0.85 14.75
CA PRO A 76 26.31 -0.23 13.86
C PRO A 76 25.68 -0.11 12.46
N SER A 77 26.51 -0.19 11.42
CA SER A 77 26.04 -0.23 10.03
C SER A 77 24.95 -1.29 9.77
N PRO A 78 25.02 -2.52 10.34
CA PRO A 78 23.93 -3.48 10.23
C PRO A 78 22.58 -3.00 10.79
N ILE A 79 22.56 -2.23 11.89
CA ILE A 79 21.33 -1.65 12.45
C ILE A 79 20.77 -0.58 11.51
N LEU A 80 21.63 0.31 10.97
CA LEU A 80 21.17 1.35 10.03
C LEU A 80 20.57 0.74 8.76
N ARG A 81 21.26 -0.25 8.17
CA ARG A 81 20.78 -0.96 6.99
C ARG A 81 19.49 -1.71 7.28
N ALA A 82 19.37 -2.37 8.43
CA ALA A 82 18.15 -3.08 8.81
C ALA A 82 16.95 -2.15 8.97
N VAL A 83 17.12 -1.02 9.67
CA VAL A 83 16.07 0.01 9.78
C VAL A 83 15.67 0.50 8.40
N ALA A 84 16.64 0.87 7.56
CA ALA A 84 16.33 1.35 6.21
C ALA A 84 15.67 0.29 5.31
N GLN A 85 16.00 -0.99 5.49
CA GLN A 85 15.38 -2.10 4.75
C GLN A 85 13.92 -2.28 5.16
N VAL A 86 13.64 -2.23 6.47
CA VAL A 86 12.30 -2.39 7.03
C VAL A 86 11.42 -1.17 6.74
N GLU A 87 11.97 0.03 6.91
CA GLU A 87 11.23 1.28 6.73
C GLU A 87 10.92 1.56 5.28
N THR A 88 11.87 1.36 4.36
CA THR A 88 11.76 1.83 2.97
C THR A 88 12.34 0.90 1.91
N ARG A 89 12.87 -0.26 2.31
CA ARG A 89 13.63 -1.16 1.43
C ARG A 89 14.80 -0.45 0.75
N TRP A 90 15.49 0.41 1.51
CA TRP A 90 16.61 1.24 1.04
C TRP A 90 16.26 2.27 -0.04
N GLN A 91 14.97 2.58 -0.24
CA GLN A 91 14.53 3.49 -1.27
C GLN A 91 14.37 4.91 -0.70
N MET A 92 14.81 5.90 -1.47
CA MET A 92 14.55 7.31 -1.14
C MET A 92 13.10 7.66 -1.45
N VAL A 93 12.19 7.33 -0.52
CA VAL A 93 10.75 7.50 -0.70
C VAL A 93 10.29 8.92 -0.35
N GLN A 94 9.23 9.36 -1.01
CA GLN A 94 8.45 10.55 -0.65
C GLN A 94 7.01 10.08 -0.42
N GLY A 95 6.72 9.71 0.81
CA GLY A 95 5.43 9.16 1.20
C GLY A 95 4.29 10.15 1.05
N MET A 96 3.09 9.68 1.34
CA MET A 96 1.86 10.48 1.33
C MET A 96 1.30 10.61 2.75
N VAL A 97 0.53 11.69 2.97
CA VAL A 97 -0.27 11.82 4.20
C VAL A 97 -1.50 10.94 4.06
N GLU A 98 -1.53 9.85 4.81
CA GLU A 98 -2.65 8.89 4.77
C GLU A 98 -3.78 9.24 5.74
N PHE A 99 -3.44 9.91 6.85
CA PHE A 99 -4.34 10.26 7.94
C PHE A 99 -4.07 11.68 8.44
N ASP A 100 -5.13 12.39 8.81
CA ASP A 100 -5.01 13.73 9.38
C ASP A 100 -4.13 13.72 10.64
N GLY A 101 -3.12 14.59 10.66
CA GLY A 101 -2.17 14.69 11.77
C GLY A 101 -0.97 13.74 11.69
N GLN A 102 -0.93 12.82 10.72
CA GLN A 102 0.24 11.99 10.45
C GLN A 102 1.03 12.55 9.28
N GLU A 103 2.22 13.08 9.54
CA GLU A 103 3.10 13.55 8.47
C GLU A 103 3.65 12.41 7.62
N ALA A 104 3.89 12.70 6.34
CA ALA A 104 4.40 11.75 5.37
C ALA A 104 5.83 11.29 5.71
N THR A 105 6.08 10.01 5.49
CA THR A 105 7.42 9.42 5.58
C THR A 105 8.34 9.94 4.48
N THR A 106 9.61 10.18 4.81
CA THR A 106 10.60 10.73 3.89
C THR A 106 11.95 10.03 4.02
N GLY A 107 12.47 9.65 2.85
CA GLY A 107 13.82 9.16 2.63
C GLY A 107 14.11 7.79 3.21
N ILE A 108 15.32 7.31 2.98
CA ILE A 108 15.79 5.93 3.22
C ILE A 108 15.55 5.45 4.65
N MET A 109 15.70 6.32 5.64
CA MET A 109 15.55 6.00 7.05
C MET A 109 14.10 6.07 7.55
N GLY A 110 13.13 6.42 6.71
CA GLY A 110 11.72 6.44 7.09
C GLY A 110 11.32 7.58 8.05
N LEU A 111 12.07 8.69 8.05
CA LEU A 111 11.85 9.81 8.97
C LEU A 111 10.58 10.61 8.62
N ARG A 112 9.92 11.17 9.63
CA ARG A 112 8.74 12.04 9.47
C ARG A 112 8.65 13.08 10.58
N GLY A 113 8.04 14.23 10.31
CA GLY A 113 7.81 15.31 11.27
C GLY A 113 8.95 15.61 12.22
N ALA A 114 8.67 15.54 13.52
CA ALA A 114 9.64 15.88 14.55
C ALA A 114 10.92 15.02 14.47
N ALA A 115 10.81 13.74 14.08
CA ALA A 115 11.98 12.88 13.92
C ALA A 115 12.88 13.32 12.75
N LEU A 116 12.28 13.80 11.65
CA LEU A 116 13.05 14.38 10.54
C LEU A 116 13.72 15.70 10.96
N ASP A 117 13.00 16.55 11.68
CA ASP A 117 13.51 17.84 12.16
C ASP A 117 14.66 17.66 13.15
N GLU A 118 14.48 16.78 14.13
CA GLU A 118 15.49 16.47 15.15
C GLU A 118 16.70 15.75 14.56
N GLY A 119 16.48 14.73 13.74
CA GLY A 119 17.56 14.00 13.05
C GLY A 119 18.40 14.92 12.18
N ALA A 120 17.77 15.81 11.41
CA ALA A 120 18.49 16.80 10.59
C ALA A 120 19.34 17.74 11.45
N ALA A 121 18.77 18.26 12.54
CA ALA A 121 19.49 19.13 13.47
C ALA A 121 20.69 18.43 14.13
N LEU A 122 20.52 17.19 14.57
CA LEU A 122 21.59 16.37 15.17
C LEU A 122 22.71 16.04 14.17
N ALA A 123 22.36 15.80 12.91
CA ALA A 123 23.33 15.51 11.83
C ALA A 123 24.00 16.77 11.25
N GLY A 124 23.57 17.97 11.64
CA GLY A 124 24.09 19.23 11.13
C GLY A 124 23.75 19.49 9.65
N VAL A 125 22.60 19.00 9.20
CA VAL A 125 22.06 19.23 7.84
C VAL A 125 20.73 19.97 7.91
N THR A 126 20.30 20.55 6.81
CA THR A 126 18.96 21.15 6.72
C THR A 126 17.88 20.09 6.59
N LYS A 127 16.64 20.41 7.00
CA LYS A 127 15.47 19.54 6.76
C LYS A 127 15.31 19.18 5.28
N ALA A 128 15.60 20.13 4.39
CA ALA A 128 15.51 19.92 2.93
C ALA A 128 16.54 18.90 2.44
N GLU A 129 17.79 18.96 2.92
CA GLU A 129 18.81 17.97 2.62
C GLU A 129 18.45 16.61 3.22
N ALA A 130 18.10 16.54 4.50
CA ALA A 130 17.64 15.30 5.12
C ALA A 130 16.41 14.70 4.42
N GLY A 131 15.58 15.53 3.79
CA GLY A 131 14.41 15.08 3.05
C GLY A 131 14.67 14.70 1.58
N GLY A 132 15.79 15.13 0.99
CA GLY A 132 16.02 15.05 -0.46
C GLY A 132 17.35 14.44 -0.89
N ASP A 133 18.32 14.32 0.00
CA ASP A 133 19.64 13.76 -0.25
C ASP A 133 19.84 12.45 0.54
N PRO A 134 20.19 11.33 -0.13
CA PRO A 134 20.35 10.02 0.50
C PRO A 134 21.31 10.01 1.69
N LEU A 135 22.52 10.57 1.53
CA LEU A 135 23.52 10.57 2.60
C LEU A 135 23.05 11.42 3.78
N SER A 136 22.47 12.59 3.52
CA SER A 136 21.94 13.47 4.56
C SER A 136 20.79 12.83 5.33
N ASN A 137 19.91 12.08 4.66
CA ASN A 137 18.85 11.31 5.31
C ASN A 137 19.40 10.18 6.19
N ILE A 138 20.37 9.42 5.69
CA ILE A 138 21.05 8.36 6.46
C ILE A 138 21.74 8.95 7.69
N ARG A 139 22.47 10.05 7.53
CA ARG A 139 23.11 10.78 8.64
C ARG A 139 22.07 11.26 9.66
N ALA A 140 20.95 11.82 9.21
CA ALA A 140 19.86 12.26 10.10
C ALA A 140 19.27 11.10 10.92
N GLY A 141 18.99 9.95 10.29
CA GLY A 141 18.49 8.77 10.99
C GLY A 141 19.52 8.18 11.96
N ALA A 142 20.79 8.10 11.56
CA ALA A 142 21.87 7.63 12.42
C ALA A 142 22.10 8.54 13.64
N ALA A 143 22.05 9.87 13.45
CA ALA A 143 22.19 10.83 14.53
C ALA A 143 21.03 10.72 15.55
N LEU A 144 19.80 10.56 15.05
CA LEU A 144 18.62 10.36 15.89
C LEU A 144 18.72 9.06 16.71
N LEU A 145 19.01 7.93 16.04
CA LEU A 145 19.21 6.63 16.70
C LEU A 145 20.33 6.69 17.75
N SER A 146 21.42 7.39 17.46
CA SER A 146 22.53 7.53 18.40
C SER A 146 22.14 8.33 19.65
N SER A 147 21.39 9.42 19.47
CA SER A 147 20.85 10.24 20.56
C SER A 147 19.89 9.44 21.44
N MET A 148 18.97 8.67 20.84
CA MET A 148 18.06 7.78 21.58
C MET A 148 18.85 6.72 22.36
N ALA A 149 19.88 6.11 21.75
CA ALA A 149 20.71 5.13 22.42
C ALA A 149 21.52 5.71 23.60
N ASP A 150 21.92 6.98 23.55
CA ASP A 150 22.51 7.67 24.71
C ASP A 150 21.47 7.87 25.81
N GLN A 151 20.24 8.23 25.46
CA GLN A 151 19.14 8.41 26.42
C GLN A 151 18.74 7.09 27.12
N HIS A 152 18.77 5.97 26.39
CA HIS A 152 18.55 4.63 26.94
C HIS A 152 19.79 4.05 27.65
N GLY A 153 20.94 4.72 27.56
CA GLY A 153 22.17 4.31 28.25
C GLY A 153 22.82 3.06 27.68
N ILE A 154 22.73 2.84 26.36
CA ILE A 154 23.37 1.70 25.68
C ILE A 154 24.90 1.87 25.75
N ALA A 155 25.54 1.05 26.59
CA ALA A 155 26.99 1.11 26.82
C ALA A 155 27.80 0.45 25.71
N ASP A 156 27.37 -0.73 25.24
CA ASP A 156 27.98 -1.41 24.10
C ASP A 156 27.09 -1.26 22.87
N ARG A 157 27.49 -0.39 21.95
CA ARG A 157 26.73 -0.15 20.72
C ARG A 157 26.73 -1.37 19.78
N ASN A 158 27.61 -2.35 19.96
CA ASN A 158 27.62 -3.57 19.14
C ASN A 158 26.71 -4.68 19.69
N ASP A 159 26.16 -4.52 20.89
CA ASP A 159 25.13 -5.43 21.41
C ASP A 159 23.78 -5.10 20.78
N PHE A 160 23.42 -5.81 19.70
CA PHE A 160 22.18 -5.56 18.96
C PHE A 160 20.93 -5.73 19.82
N GLU A 161 20.92 -6.62 20.81
CA GLU A 161 19.77 -6.77 21.71
C GLU A 161 19.54 -5.51 22.55
N ALA A 162 20.62 -4.81 22.94
CA ALA A 162 20.53 -3.56 23.69
C ALA A 162 19.84 -2.43 22.90
N TRP A 163 19.74 -2.52 21.57
CA TRP A 163 19.03 -1.56 20.73
C TRP A 163 17.52 -1.71 20.74
N ALA A 164 16.96 -2.80 21.26
CA ALA A 164 15.52 -3.04 21.29
C ALA A 164 14.66 -1.85 21.78
N PRO A 165 14.96 -1.18 22.92
CA PRO A 165 14.18 -0.01 23.35
C PRO A 165 14.32 1.20 22.42
N VAL A 166 15.48 1.38 21.77
CA VAL A 166 15.72 2.47 20.81
C VAL A 166 14.92 2.24 19.54
N LEU A 167 14.94 1.03 19.00
CA LEU A 167 14.17 0.66 17.80
C LEU A 167 12.66 0.74 18.07
N ALA A 168 12.23 0.34 19.26
CA ALA A 168 10.85 0.47 19.72
C ALA A 168 10.41 1.96 19.71
N GLU A 169 11.22 2.86 20.23
CA GLU A 169 10.95 4.30 20.23
C GLU A 169 10.99 4.89 18.82
N TYR A 170 12.02 4.56 18.04
CA TYR A 170 12.20 5.01 16.66
C TYR A 170 10.99 4.69 15.77
N SER A 171 10.39 3.49 15.96
CA SER A 171 9.25 3.03 15.18
C SER A 171 7.99 3.92 15.33
N GLY A 172 7.83 4.59 16.47
CA GLY A 172 6.60 5.31 16.81
C GLY A 172 5.34 4.42 16.93
N ILE A 173 5.47 3.10 16.98
CA ILE A 173 4.34 2.16 17.01
C ILE A 173 3.73 2.08 18.42
N GLU A 174 2.47 2.45 18.55
CA GLU A 174 1.78 2.46 19.86
C GLU A 174 1.36 1.05 20.33
N VAL A 175 0.92 0.19 19.41
CA VAL A 175 0.43 -1.15 19.74
C VAL A 175 1.61 -2.05 20.11
N ASP A 176 1.65 -2.53 21.35
CA ASP A 176 2.79 -3.28 21.92
C ASP A 176 3.20 -4.49 21.07
N ASP A 177 2.25 -5.31 20.63
CA ASP A 177 2.55 -6.50 19.81
C ASP A 177 3.15 -6.09 18.45
N ALA A 178 2.71 -4.97 17.88
CA ALA A 178 3.22 -4.45 16.62
C ALA A 178 4.62 -3.85 16.80
N ARG A 179 4.83 -3.11 17.88
CA ARG A 179 6.15 -2.59 18.23
C ARG A 179 7.15 -3.73 18.46
N ASN A 180 6.74 -4.81 19.12
CA ASN A 180 7.55 -6.01 19.28
C ASN A 180 7.79 -6.73 17.94
N GLY A 181 6.78 -6.83 17.07
CA GLY A 181 6.92 -7.37 15.72
C GLY A 181 7.94 -6.60 14.88
N TYR A 182 7.90 -5.27 14.94
CA TYR A 182 8.88 -4.41 14.28
C TYR A 182 10.30 -4.65 14.79
N VAL A 183 10.51 -4.65 16.12
CA VAL A 183 11.85 -4.80 16.70
C VAL A 183 12.40 -6.21 16.49
N PHE A 184 11.65 -7.23 16.90
CA PHE A 184 12.14 -8.61 17.00
C PHE A 184 11.78 -9.49 15.80
N GLY A 185 10.79 -9.10 15.00
CA GLY A 185 10.37 -9.82 13.80
C GLY A 185 10.90 -9.22 12.50
N GLU A 186 11.27 -7.94 12.49
CA GLU A 186 11.72 -7.23 11.29
C GLU A 186 13.17 -6.72 11.44
N VAL A 187 13.42 -5.74 12.30
CA VAL A 187 14.72 -5.01 12.32
C VAL A 187 15.88 -5.83 12.86
N LEU A 188 15.76 -6.42 14.07
CA LEU A 188 16.89 -7.17 14.65
C LEU A 188 17.26 -8.41 13.83
N PRO A 189 16.31 -9.23 13.35
CA PRO A 189 16.62 -10.32 12.44
C PRO A 189 17.41 -9.89 11.20
N GLU A 190 17.00 -8.79 10.57
CA GLU A 190 17.67 -8.23 9.40
C GLU A 190 19.10 -7.76 9.75
N ALA A 191 19.28 -7.13 10.92
CA ALA A 191 20.59 -6.69 11.39
C ALA A 191 21.54 -7.87 11.64
N TYR A 192 21.06 -8.96 12.24
CA TYR A 192 21.86 -10.18 12.41
C TYR A 192 22.19 -10.85 11.07
N ALA A 193 21.22 -10.93 10.16
CA ALA A 193 21.45 -11.48 8.82
C ALA A 193 22.48 -10.67 8.03
N ALA A 194 22.49 -9.34 8.15
CA ALA A 194 23.49 -8.50 7.50
C ALA A 194 24.92 -8.83 7.95
N VAL A 195 25.13 -9.14 9.25
CA VAL A 195 26.45 -9.55 9.76
C VAL A 195 26.87 -10.92 9.22
N GLU A 196 25.95 -11.87 9.13
CA GLU A 196 26.23 -13.21 8.60
C GLU A 196 26.60 -13.18 7.10
N ASN A 197 26.02 -12.25 6.34
CA ASN A 197 26.20 -12.12 4.90
C ASN A 197 27.37 -11.20 4.48
N GLU A 198 28.05 -10.51 5.41
CA GLU A 198 29.30 -9.78 5.12
C GLU A 198 30.46 -10.71 4.67
N GLY A 199 30.28 -12.04 4.74
CA GLY A 199 31.14 -13.05 4.11
C GLY A 199 30.69 -13.56 2.74
N SER A 200 29.53 -13.14 2.23
CA SER A 200 28.95 -13.65 0.97
C SER A 200 27.99 -12.63 0.34
N VAL A 201 28.47 -11.95 -0.70
CA VAL A 201 27.63 -11.18 -1.62
C VAL A 201 26.79 -12.17 -2.43
N GLY A 202 25.55 -12.41 -2.00
CA GLY A 202 24.62 -13.26 -2.74
C GLY A 202 23.44 -13.77 -1.91
N GLY A 203 22.29 -13.13 -2.10
CA GLY A 203 20.95 -13.73 -1.97
C GLY A 203 20.54 -14.20 -0.58
N ILE A 204 19.80 -13.36 0.15
CA ILE A 204 19.14 -13.78 1.38
C ILE A 204 17.88 -14.58 1.03
N THR A 205 17.94 -15.89 1.26
CA THR A 205 16.79 -16.78 1.34
C THR A 205 16.46 -17.05 2.82
N GLY A 206 15.25 -16.69 3.20
CA GLY A 206 14.42 -17.31 4.25
C GLY A 206 15.08 -17.65 5.59
N VAL A 207 14.99 -16.73 6.55
CA VAL A 207 14.99 -17.10 7.98
C VAL A 207 13.53 -17.14 8.45
N THR A 208 13.05 -18.35 8.75
CA THR A 208 11.71 -18.57 9.31
C THR A 208 11.77 -18.46 10.83
N PHE A 209 11.17 -17.41 11.41
CA PHE A 209 10.95 -17.33 12.85
C PHE A 209 9.67 -18.08 13.22
N LYS A 210 9.76 -18.91 14.26
CA LYS A 210 8.60 -19.65 14.79
C LYS A 210 7.61 -18.67 15.40
N GLY A 211 6.39 -18.68 14.85
CA GLY A 211 5.28 -17.83 15.27
C GLY A 211 4.97 -17.89 16.76
N SER A 212 4.56 -16.75 17.29
CA SER A 212 4.05 -16.57 18.65
C SER A 212 2.82 -17.44 18.92
N GLU A 213 2.73 -17.96 20.14
CA GLU A 213 1.66 -18.85 20.59
C GLU A 213 0.25 -18.28 20.38
N ALA A 214 -0.66 -19.17 19.99
CA ALA A 214 -2.04 -18.88 19.63
C ALA A 214 -2.88 -18.38 20.82
N VAL A 215 -3.56 -17.26 20.60
CA VAL A 215 -4.65 -16.73 21.43
C VAL A 215 -5.95 -17.49 21.09
N PRO A 216 -6.91 -17.72 22.02
CA PRO A 216 -7.98 -18.70 21.79
C PRO A 216 -9.03 -18.27 20.73
N ALA A 217 -9.27 -19.17 19.77
CA ALA A 217 -10.48 -19.45 18.98
C ALA A 217 -11.43 -18.27 18.59
N ALA A 218 -10.92 -17.33 17.80
CA ALA A 218 -11.69 -16.85 16.64
C ALA A 218 -11.78 -18.01 15.60
N PRO A 219 -12.74 -18.03 14.65
CA PRO A 219 -12.53 -18.83 13.45
C PRO A 219 -11.14 -18.47 12.92
N GLY A 220 -10.31 -19.49 12.67
CA GLY A 220 -8.96 -19.27 12.16
C GLY A 220 -9.00 -18.42 10.89
N PRO A 221 -7.84 -17.91 10.45
CA PRO A 221 -7.81 -17.07 9.26
C PRO A 221 -8.45 -17.77 8.05
N ASN A 222 -9.16 -17.01 7.20
CA ASN A 222 -9.70 -17.50 5.95
C ASN A 222 -8.56 -17.98 5.05
N HIS A 223 -7.48 -17.17 4.94
CA HIS A 223 -6.27 -17.58 4.25
C HIS A 223 -5.35 -18.43 5.13
N ALA A 224 -5.16 -19.69 4.74
CA ALA A 224 -4.29 -20.62 5.45
C ALA A 224 -2.84 -20.10 5.53
N GLY A 225 -2.26 -20.11 6.73
CA GLY A 225 -0.88 -19.67 6.97
C GLY A 225 -0.74 -18.18 7.31
N SER A 226 -1.81 -17.39 7.22
CA SER A 226 -1.78 -16.03 7.76
C SER A 226 -1.87 -16.01 9.29
N ILE A 227 -1.39 -14.93 9.90
CA ILE A 227 -1.47 -14.71 11.35
C ILE A 227 -2.70 -13.85 11.65
N TRP A 228 -3.58 -14.37 12.49
CA TRP A 228 -4.79 -13.65 12.89
C TRP A 228 -4.48 -12.53 13.90
N ARG A 229 -4.78 -11.28 13.53
CA ARG A 229 -4.61 -10.08 14.37
C ARG A 229 -5.88 -9.24 14.32
N ALA A 230 -6.87 -9.58 15.14
CA ALA A 230 -8.22 -9.04 15.03
C ALA A 230 -8.27 -7.50 15.11
N SER A 231 -8.80 -6.86 14.06
CA SER A 231 -9.17 -5.45 14.08
C SER A 231 -10.61 -5.28 14.59
N PRO A 232 -10.87 -4.35 15.53
CA PRO A 232 -12.22 -4.00 15.94
C PRO A 232 -12.94 -3.08 14.94
N ASN A 233 -12.23 -2.52 13.94
CA ASN A 233 -12.75 -1.53 13.00
C ASN A 233 -13.46 -2.19 11.82
N HIS A 234 -14.55 -2.90 12.09
CA HIS A 234 -15.28 -3.62 11.05
C HIS A 234 -16.79 -3.69 11.35
N SER A 235 -17.59 -3.93 10.32
CA SER A 235 -19.05 -3.94 10.41
C SER A 235 -19.65 -5.12 9.64
N ALA A 236 -20.96 -5.34 9.79
CA ALA A 236 -21.65 -6.33 8.98
C ALA A 236 -21.68 -5.87 7.51
N ARG A 237 -21.51 -6.81 6.58
CA ARG A 237 -21.81 -6.56 5.16
C ARG A 237 -23.33 -6.43 4.98
N PRO A 238 -23.81 -5.66 3.99
CA PRO A 238 -25.22 -5.66 3.61
C PRO A 238 -25.72 -7.07 3.25
N ALA A 239 -27.02 -7.33 3.44
CA ALA A 239 -27.59 -8.62 3.07
C ALA A 239 -27.68 -8.79 1.53
N GLY A 240 -27.67 -10.04 1.08
CA GLY A 240 -27.83 -10.40 -0.33
C GLY A 240 -26.62 -10.03 -1.19
N THR A 241 -26.85 -9.80 -2.48
CA THR A 241 -25.78 -9.54 -3.46
C THR A 241 -25.02 -8.23 -3.20
N ALA A 242 -25.64 -7.26 -2.53
CA ALA A 242 -25.02 -5.97 -2.21
C ALA A 242 -23.85 -6.06 -1.22
N GLY A 243 -23.78 -7.12 -0.42
CA GLY A 243 -22.68 -7.38 0.49
C GLY A 243 -21.88 -8.64 0.16
N LYS A 244 -22.10 -9.25 -1.00
CA LYS A 244 -21.25 -10.37 -1.44
C LYS A 244 -19.92 -9.81 -1.92
N PRO A 245 -18.76 -10.27 -1.40
CA PRO A 245 -17.47 -9.92 -1.98
C PRO A 245 -17.44 -10.22 -3.48
N SER A 246 -17.07 -9.23 -4.28
CA SER A 246 -17.00 -9.34 -5.74
C SER A 246 -15.76 -8.66 -6.32
N MET A 247 -14.89 -8.07 -5.49
CA MET A 247 -13.72 -7.33 -5.93
C MET A 247 -12.64 -7.34 -4.83
N VAL A 248 -11.37 -7.34 -5.24
CA VAL A 248 -10.21 -7.18 -4.36
C VAL A 248 -9.56 -5.83 -4.65
N ILE A 249 -9.28 -5.08 -3.59
CA ILE A 249 -8.57 -3.80 -3.66
C ILE A 249 -7.15 -3.99 -3.14
N ILE A 250 -6.18 -3.60 -3.96
CA ILE A 250 -4.76 -3.56 -3.64
C ILE A 250 -4.42 -2.18 -3.10
N HIS A 251 -3.83 -2.17 -1.92
CA HIS A 251 -3.41 -0.98 -1.19
C HIS A 251 -1.91 -1.05 -0.87
N THR A 252 -1.37 0.09 -0.43
CA THR A 252 -0.04 0.19 0.17
C THR A 252 -0.12 0.86 1.51
N CYS A 253 0.64 0.36 2.47
CA CYS A 253 0.63 0.83 3.85
C CYS A 253 1.18 2.26 4.04
N GLU A 254 1.97 2.77 3.08
CA GLU A 254 2.83 3.95 3.27
C GLU A 254 3.73 3.80 4.51
N GLY A 255 4.26 2.59 4.72
CA GLY A 255 5.03 2.22 5.91
C GLY A 255 5.43 0.75 6.00
N SER A 256 6.07 0.42 7.13
CA SER A 256 6.52 -0.94 7.48
C SER A 256 5.36 -1.90 7.77
N TYR A 257 5.64 -3.20 7.74
CA TYR A 257 4.64 -4.25 7.93
C TYR A 257 3.98 -4.16 9.32
N SER A 258 4.79 -4.14 10.38
CA SER A 258 4.27 -4.03 11.74
C SER A 258 3.62 -2.70 12.04
N GLY A 259 4.15 -1.60 11.49
CA GLY A 259 3.47 -0.29 11.60
C GLY A 259 2.06 -0.34 10.99
N CYS A 260 1.93 -0.96 9.82
CA CYS A 260 0.68 -1.06 9.08
C CYS A 260 -0.38 -1.88 9.82
N TRP A 261 -0.08 -3.14 10.16
CA TRP A 261 -1.08 -3.95 10.86
C TRP A 261 -1.35 -3.43 12.27
N GLY A 262 -0.33 -2.87 12.95
CA GLY A 262 -0.48 -2.24 14.26
C GLY A 262 -1.47 -1.07 14.25
N TRP A 263 -1.40 -0.21 13.24
CA TRP A 263 -2.38 0.86 13.04
C TRP A 263 -3.79 0.30 12.79
N LEU A 264 -3.91 -0.67 11.89
CA LEU A 264 -5.21 -1.21 11.46
C LEU A 264 -5.94 -2.01 12.55
N VAL A 265 -5.25 -2.50 13.58
CA VAL A 265 -5.88 -3.12 14.76
C VAL A 265 -6.18 -2.12 15.89
N ASN A 266 -5.67 -0.88 15.81
CA ASN A 266 -5.98 0.15 16.79
C ASN A 266 -7.44 0.60 16.67
N SER A 267 -8.22 0.43 17.75
CA SER A 267 -9.64 0.84 17.80
C SER A 267 -9.87 2.33 17.52
N GLN A 268 -8.85 3.18 17.67
CA GLN A 268 -8.95 4.62 17.41
C GLN A 268 -8.67 4.97 15.94
N ALA A 269 -8.13 4.06 15.13
CA ALA A 269 -7.78 4.34 13.74
C ALA A 269 -9.00 4.62 12.86
N GLY A 270 -10.17 4.03 13.17
CA GLY A 270 -11.38 4.20 12.37
C GLY A 270 -11.29 3.60 10.96
N VAL A 271 -10.25 2.82 10.68
CA VAL A 271 -9.99 2.11 9.41
C VAL A 271 -9.48 0.70 9.69
N SER A 272 -9.60 -0.18 8.69
CA SER A 272 -9.04 -1.54 8.72
C SER A 272 -8.93 -2.11 7.31
N ALA A 273 -8.08 -3.12 7.13
CA ALA A 273 -8.05 -3.96 5.94
C ALA A 273 -8.36 -5.42 6.31
N HIS A 274 -8.53 -6.28 5.32
CA HIS A 274 -8.69 -7.71 5.59
C HIS A 274 -7.34 -8.36 5.82
N TYR A 275 -6.34 -7.99 5.01
CA TYR A 275 -5.00 -8.56 5.05
C TYR A 275 -3.92 -7.49 4.97
N VAL A 276 -2.74 -7.82 5.51
CA VAL A 276 -1.49 -7.08 5.33
C VAL A 276 -0.41 -8.07 4.91
N VAL A 277 0.34 -7.78 3.85
CA VAL A 277 1.48 -8.57 3.35
C VAL A 277 2.77 -7.84 3.68
N ASN A 278 3.75 -8.53 4.27
CA ASN A 278 5.04 -7.92 4.58
C ASN A 278 5.90 -7.70 3.32
N ASN A 279 6.93 -6.86 3.44
CA ASN A 279 7.78 -6.41 2.33
C ASN A 279 8.58 -7.54 1.64
N THR A 280 8.75 -8.69 2.29
CA THR A 280 9.46 -9.87 1.77
C THR A 280 8.51 -11.01 1.35
N GLY A 281 7.20 -10.86 1.54
CA GLY A 281 6.20 -11.90 1.28
C GLY A 281 6.27 -13.12 2.22
N SER A 282 7.07 -13.08 3.29
CA SER A 282 7.24 -14.19 4.23
C SER A 282 6.13 -14.30 5.28
N GLU A 283 5.40 -13.21 5.55
CA GLU A 283 4.29 -13.18 6.50
C GLU A 283 3.09 -12.41 5.95
N ILE A 284 1.90 -12.95 6.22
CA ILE A 284 0.62 -12.30 5.94
C ILE A 284 -0.15 -12.23 7.26
N SER A 285 -0.62 -11.04 7.62
CA SER A 285 -1.55 -10.87 8.75
C SER A 285 -2.97 -10.78 8.21
N GLN A 286 -3.91 -11.47 8.84
CA GLN A 286 -5.34 -11.27 8.61
C GLN A 286 -5.97 -10.53 9.78
N LEU A 287 -6.64 -9.41 9.49
CA LEU A 287 -7.18 -8.52 10.52
C LEU A 287 -8.70 -8.57 10.62
N VAL A 288 -9.38 -8.81 9.49
CA VAL A 288 -10.83 -8.89 9.41
C VAL A 288 -11.21 -10.14 8.62
N ASP A 289 -12.18 -10.89 9.15
CA ASP A 289 -12.76 -12.05 8.47
C ASP A 289 -13.46 -11.59 7.17
N GLU A 290 -13.29 -12.31 6.07
CA GLU A 290 -13.81 -11.91 4.76
C GLU A 290 -15.34 -11.77 4.72
N SER A 291 -16.07 -12.45 5.60
CA SER A 291 -17.52 -12.30 5.74
C SER A 291 -17.93 -10.94 6.34
N ARG A 292 -16.98 -10.22 6.93
CA ARG A 292 -17.18 -8.91 7.54
C ARG A 292 -16.70 -7.80 6.60
N LYS A 293 -17.27 -6.61 6.79
CA LYS A 293 -16.88 -5.39 6.08
C LYS A 293 -15.74 -4.72 6.84
N ALA A 294 -14.51 -4.83 6.35
CA ALA A 294 -13.41 -3.94 6.74
C ALA A 294 -13.65 -2.51 6.20
N TRP A 295 -12.92 -1.54 6.73
CA TRP A 295 -13.05 -0.12 6.41
C TRP A 295 -11.77 0.39 5.73
N HIS A 296 -11.53 -0.03 4.49
CA HIS A 296 -10.28 0.23 3.77
C HIS A 296 -10.42 1.21 2.60
N ILE A 297 -11.63 1.39 2.06
CA ILE A 297 -11.91 2.30 0.95
C ILE A 297 -13.15 3.15 1.24
N ALA A 298 -13.00 4.47 1.32
CA ALA A 298 -14.09 5.38 1.64
C ALA A 298 -15.00 5.66 0.44
N ALA A 299 -14.49 5.47 -0.77
CA ALA A 299 -15.18 5.75 -2.03
C ALA A 299 -16.54 5.04 -2.13
N LYS A 300 -17.48 5.75 -2.73
CA LYS A 300 -18.62 5.10 -3.41
C LYS A 300 -18.13 4.55 -4.74
N TYR A 301 -18.71 3.45 -5.18
CA TYR A 301 -18.38 2.88 -6.48
C TYR A 301 -18.87 3.81 -7.60
N ASP A 302 -17.98 4.06 -8.54
CA ASP A 302 -18.26 4.72 -9.82
C ASP A 302 -17.68 3.82 -10.92
N CYS A 303 -18.55 3.15 -11.65
CA CYS A 303 -18.12 2.25 -12.72
C CYS A 303 -17.40 2.97 -13.86
N SER A 304 -17.57 4.29 -14.03
CA SER A 304 -16.83 5.03 -15.06
C SER A 304 -15.32 5.01 -14.82
N LEU A 305 -14.90 4.87 -13.56
CA LEU A 305 -13.50 4.69 -13.15
C LEU A 305 -13.01 3.24 -13.33
N ASN A 306 -13.91 2.31 -13.64
CA ASN A 306 -13.62 0.88 -13.77
C ASN A 306 -14.20 0.30 -15.06
N SER A 307 -13.99 1.01 -16.17
CA SER A 307 -14.36 0.57 -17.53
C SER A 307 -15.83 0.22 -17.71
N SER A 308 -16.72 0.91 -16.99
CA SER A 308 -18.17 0.66 -16.95
C SER A 308 -18.57 -0.77 -16.53
N VAL A 309 -17.68 -1.47 -15.82
CA VAL A 309 -17.99 -2.79 -15.25
C VAL A 309 -18.81 -2.62 -13.98
N ASP A 310 -19.79 -3.48 -13.78
CA ASP A 310 -20.59 -3.55 -12.55
C ASP A 310 -21.37 -2.26 -12.19
N CYS A 311 -21.81 -1.46 -13.17
CA CYS A 311 -22.52 -0.19 -12.94
C CYS A 311 -23.79 -0.28 -12.07
N GLY A 312 -24.37 -1.47 -11.88
CA GLY A 312 -25.45 -1.69 -10.90
C GLY A 312 -25.03 -1.41 -9.45
N LYS A 313 -23.73 -1.29 -9.16
CA LYS A 313 -23.18 -0.94 -7.84
C LYS A 313 -22.96 0.57 -7.66
N ASN A 314 -23.21 1.41 -8.68
CA ASN A 314 -22.92 2.84 -8.61
C ASN A 314 -23.56 3.50 -7.38
N GLY A 315 -22.76 4.31 -6.68
CA GLY A 315 -23.18 5.03 -5.48
C GLY A 315 -23.18 4.19 -4.18
N ALA A 316 -23.00 2.86 -4.26
CA ALA A 316 -22.82 2.02 -3.07
C ALA A 316 -21.41 2.24 -2.48
N SER A 317 -21.26 2.14 -1.16
CA SER A 317 -19.94 2.11 -0.54
C SER A 317 -19.14 0.90 -1.04
N SER A 318 -17.92 1.12 -1.54
CA SER A 318 -17.08 0.05 -2.08
C SER A 318 -16.75 -1.01 -1.02
N ASN A 319 -16.53 -0.61 0.23
CA ASN A 319 -16.32 -1.53 1.38
C ASN A 319 -17.40 -2.63 1.49
N ASN A 320 -18.63 -2.40 0.99
CA ASN A 320 -19.70 -3.40 1.08
C ASN A 320 -19.36 -4.72 0.36
N PHE A 321 -18.66 -4.65 -0.78
CA PHE A 321 -18.43 -5.77 -1.68
C PHE A 321 -16.94 -5.97 -2.02
N THR A 322 -16.03 -5.27 -1.35
CA THR A 322 -14.59 -5.43 -1.54
C THR A 322 -13.93 -6.23 -0.41
N ILE A 323 -12.81 -6.85 -0.75
CA ILE A 323 -11.77 -7.33 0.18
C ILE A 323 -10.54 -6.44 -0.05
N GLY A 324 -9.88 -6.03 1.02
CA GLY A 324 -8.76 -5.08 0.99
C GLY A 324 -7.47 -5.72 1.47
N ILE A 325 -6.42 -5.60 0.68
CA ILE A 325 -5.08 -6.14 0.97
C ILE A 325 -4.08 -4.99 0.97
N GLU A 326 -3.46 -4.77 2.12
CA GLU A 326 -2.39 -3.81 2.33
C GLU A 326 -1.03 -4.44 2.07
N HIS A 327 -0.13 -3.70 1.43
CA HIS A 327 1.24 -4.14 1.17
C HIS A 327 2.21 -3.19 1.85
N ALA A 328 3.10 -3.73 2.68
CA ALA A 328 4.18 -2.94 3.29
C ALA A 328 5.05 -2.30 2.20
N GLY A 329 5.27 -0.99 2.32
CA GLY A 329 5.87 -0.16 1.27
C GLY A 329 5.09 1.13 1.00
N TYR A 330 5.41 1.79 -0.11
CA TYR A 330 4.93 3.12 -0.49
C TYR A 330 4.51 3.15 -1.96
N ALA A 331 3.46 3.89 -2.28
CA ALA A 331 2.98 4.04 -3.64
C ALA A 331 4.04 4.66 -4.58
N LYS A 332 4.93 5.51 -4.05
CA LYS A 332 6.00 6.16 -4.82
C LYS A 332 7.33 5.41 -4.82
N GLN A 333 7.40 4.20 -4.27
CA GLN A 333 8.63 3.40 -4.33
C GLN A 333 8.95 3.01 -5.77
N ALA A 334 10.22 2.94 -6.12
CA ALA A 334 10.70 2.67 -7.48
C ALA A 334 10.43 1.23 -7.93
N SER A 335 10.48 0.27 -7.00
CA SER A 335 10.32 -1.15 -7.30
C SER A 335 9.69 -1.94 -6.16
N TRP A 336 9.07 -3.08 -6.50
CA TRP A 336 8.37 -3.98 -5.58
C TRP A 336 9.05 -5.35 -5.52
N ASP A 337 9.04 -5.97 -4.34
CA ASP A 337 9.63 -7.29 -4.13
C ASP A 337 8.86 -8.38 -4.89
N ASN A 338 9.58 -9.29 -5.55
CA ASN A 338 8.94 -10.41 -6.25
C ASN A 338 8.28 -11.39 -5.28
N ASN A 339 8.86 -11.59 -4.09
CA ASN A 339 8.29 -12.49 -3.10
C ASN A 339 7.02 -11.88 -2.47
N LEU A 340 6.97 -10.55 -2.27
CA LEU A 340 5.74 -9.85 -1.91
C LEU A 340 4.66 -10.04 -2.98
N TYR A 341 4.99 -9.83 -4.26
CA TYR A 341 4.04 -10.09 -5.35
C TYR A 341 3.55 -11.53 -5.34
N GLN A 342 4.43 -12.51 -5.14
CA GLN A 342 4.06 -13.92 -5.14
C GLN A 342 3.15 -14.28 -3.96
N ALA A 343 3.47 -13.81 -2.75
CA ALA A 343 2.65 -14.02 -1.57
C ALA A 343 1.26 -13.40 -1.75
N SER A 344 1.22 -12.16 -2.23
CA SER A 344 -0.02 -11.46 -2.55
C SER A 344 -0.83 -12.15 -3.65
N ALA A 345 -0.18 -12.65 -4.70
CA ALA A 345 -0.85 -13.38 -5.78
C ALA A 345 -1.48 -14.69 -5.30
N ASN A 346 -0.78 -15.42 -4.40
CA ASN A 346 -1.31 -16.62 -3.76
C ASN A 346 -2.52 -16.29 -2.88
N LEU A 347 -2.46 -15.19 -2.12
CA LEU A 347 -3.56 -14.71 -1.29
C LEU A 347 -4.78 -14.31 -2.14
N VAL A 348 -4.60 -13.53 -3.20
CA VAL A 348 -5.69 -13.15 -4.10
C VAL A 348 -6.27 -14.38 -4.81
N CYS A 349 -5.43 -15.34 -5.18
CA CYS A 349 -5.90 -16.60 -5.73
C CYS A 349 -6.86 -17.33 -4.77
N ASP A 350 -6.51 -17.41 -3.50
CA ASP A 350 -7.32 -18.02 -2.45
C ASP A 350 -8.65 -17.29 -2.27
N ILE A 351 -8.60 -15.97 -2.05
CA ILE A 351 -9.78 -15.09 -1.94
C ILE A 351 -10.71 -15.25 -3.14
N THR A 352 -10.16 -15.21 -4.35
CA THR A 352 -10.97 -15.25 -5.58
C THR A 352 -11.61 -16.63 -5.80
N LYS A 353 -10.96 -17.72 -5.38
CA LYS A 353 -11.57 -19.06 -5.38
C LYS A 353 -12.75 -19.13 -4.42
N ASP A 354 -12.57 -18.68 -3.20
CA ASP A 354 -13.59 -18.77 -2.14
C ASP A 354 -14.81 -17.89 -2.44
N GLN A 355 -14.57 -16.68 -2.92
CA GLN A 355 -15.64 -15.70 -3.19
C GLN A 355 -16.21 -15.79 -4.62
N SER A 356 -15.59 -16.59 -5.49
CA SER A 356 -15.90 -16.66 -6.93
C SER A 356 -15.76 -15.30 -7.63
N ILE A 357 -14.66 -14.60 -7.36
CA ILE A 357 -14.32 -13.30 -7.96
C ILE A 357 -13.53 -13.54 -9.25
N PRO A 358 -13.87 -12.90 -10.39
CA PRO A 358 -13.06 -12.97 -11.59
C PRO A 358 -11.63 -12.45 -11.37
N ARG A 359 -10.64 -13.03 -12.05
CA ARG A 359 -9.22 -12.69 -11.90
C ARG A 359 -8.74 -11.82 -13.06
N ASP A 360 -9.35 -10.65 -13.16
CA ASP A 360 -9.09 -9.67 -14.22
C ASP A 360 -8.84 -8.27 -13.63
N GLN A 361 -8.49 -7.35 -14.52
CA GLN A 361 -8.20 -5.94 -14.21
C GLN A 361 -9.41 -5.08 -13.78
N TYR A 362 -10.60 -5.69 -13.71
CA TYR A 362 -11.83 -5.02 -13.28
C TYR A 362 -12.26 -5.45 -11.88
N HIS A 363 -11.84 -6.64 -11.44
CA HIS A 363 -12.19 -7.22 -10.15
C HIS A 363 -11.00 -7.34 -9.20
N ILE A 364 -9.77 -7.15 -9.67
CA ILE A 364 -8.57 -6.93 -8.86
C ILE A 364 -8.02 -5.56 -9.26
N VAL A 365 -8.20 -4.55 -8.40
CA VAL A 365 -7.96 -3.15 -8.76
C VAL A 365 -7.22 -2.40 -7.66
N GLY A 366 -6.53 -1.32 -8.02
CA GLY A 366 -5.88 -0.44 -7.05
C GLY A 366 -6.89 0.48 -6.37
N HIS A 367 -6.59 0.87 -5.14
CA HIS A 367 -7.38 1.87 -4.42
C HIS A 367 -7.47 3.20 -5.17
N GLY A 368 -6.35 3.69 -5.70
CA GLY A 368 -6.28 4.93 -6.49
C GLY A 368 -7.10 4.89 -7.77
N LYS A 369 -7.40 3.69 -8.32
CA LYS A 369 -8.30 3.55 -9.47
C LYS A 369 -9.75 3.91 -9.09
N LEU A 370 -10.22 3.47 -7.92
CA LEU A 370 -11.60 3.72 -7.47
C LEU A 370 -11.76 4.97 -6.60
N GLN A 371 -10.66 5.54 -6.10
CA GLN A 371 -10.63 6.75 -5.26
C GLN A 371 -9.58 7.79 -5.74
N PRO A 372 -9.55 8.18 -7.03
CA PRO A 372 -8.44 8.96 -7.59
C PRO A 372 -8.33 10.40 -7.07
N TYR A 373 -9.36 10.91 -6.40
CA TYR A 373 -9.41 12.29 -5.92
C TYR A 373 -8.47 12.58 -4.74
N ASN A 374 -8.00 11.54 -4.03
CA ASN A 374 -7.02 11.69 -2.96
C ASN A 374 -6.15 10.44 -2.71
N ARG A 375 -6.26 9.40 -3.54
CA ARG A 375 -5.46 8.17 -3.43
C ARG A 375 -4.75 7.87 -4.73
N ILE A 376 -3.55 7.30 -4.61
CA ILE A 376 -2.74 6.85 -5.76
C ILE A 376 -2.30 5.39 -5.61
N ASP A 377 -2.48 4.78 -4.43
CA ASP A 377 -2.01 3.44 -4.10
C ASP A 377 -2.66 2.37 -4.99
N PRO A 378 -1.90 1.34 -5.41
CA PRO A 378 -0.51 1.03 -5.03
C PRO A 378 0.58 1.79 -5.79
N GLY A 379 0.21 2.81 -6.55
CA GLY A 379 1.13 3.70 -7.24
C GLY A 379 1.54 3.24 -8.64
N PRO A 380 2.25 4.11 -9.39
CA PRO A 380 2.55 3.88 -10.81
C PRO A 380 3.52 2.72 -11.07
N ASN A 381 4.33 2.35 -10.07
CA ASN A 381 5.34 1.30 -10.20
C ASN A 381 4.82 -0.09 -9.80
N TRP A 382 3.54 -0.20 -9.45
CA TRP A 382 2.89 -1.51 -9.31
C TRP A 382 2.64 -2.11 -10.70
N ASN A 383 3.35 -3.20 -11.02
CA ASN A 383 3.25 -3.83 -12.33
C ASN A 383 1.99 -4.72 -12.39
N TRP A 384 0.88 -4.12 -12.81
CA TRP A 384 -0.43 -4.78 -12.89
C TRP A 384 -0.45 -6.00 -13.80
N ALA A 385 0.17 -5.92 -14.98
CA ALA A 385 0.18 -7.03 -15.94
C ALA A 385 0.89 -8.25 -15.34
N LYS A 386 2.09 -8.04 -14.78
CA LYS A 386 2.83 -9.08 -14.07
C LYS A 386 2.03 -9.64 -12.89
N TYR A 387 1.45 -8.77 -12.07
CA TYR A 387 0.73 -9.18 -10.89
C TYR A 387 -0.50 -10.04 -11.22
N LEU A 388 -1.29 -9.65 -12.22
CA LEU A 388 -2.45 -10.42 -12.68
C LEU A 388 -2.05 -11.76 -13.30
N ASP A 389 -0.93 -11.82 -14.03
CA ASP A 389 -0.37 -13.10 -14.52
C ASP A 389 0.00 -14.02 -13.35
N MET A 390 0.72 -13.50 -12.35
CA MET A 390 1.07 -14.26 -11.14
C MET A 390 -0.17 -14.77 -10.38
N VAL A 391 -1.24 -13.96 -10.27
CA VAL A 391 -2.50 -14.39 -9.65
C VAL A 391 -3.12 -15.55 -10.43
N ASN A 392 -3.16 -15.47 -11.75
CA ASN A 392 -3.72 -16.53 -12.59
C ASN A 392 -2.91 -17.83 -12.51
N VAL A 393 -1.57 -17.72 -12.57
CA VAL A 393 -0.64 -18.84 -12.41
C VAL A 393 -0.79 -19.50 -11.03
N ALA A 394 -0.82 -18.72 -9.95
CA ALA A 394 -1.04 -19.22 -8.58
C ALA A 394 -2.35 -20.01 -8.46
N CYS A 395 -3.32 -19.69 -9.30
CA CYS A 395 -4.62 -20.33 -9.32
C CYS A 395 -4.76 -21.51 -10.29
N GLY A 396 -3.66 -21.92 -10.94
CA GLY A 396 -3.66 -23.01 -11.91
C GLY A 396 -4.43 -22.68 -13.19
N ALA A 397 -4.75 -21.41 -13.42
CA ALA A 397 -5.20 -20.95 -14.72
C ALA A 397 -3.96 -20.73 -15.59
N ASN A 398 -3.90 -21.36 -16.77
CA ASN A 398 -3.07 -20.79 -17.82
C ASN A 398 -3.57 -19.35 -18.04
N PRO A 399 -2.69 -18.33 -18.09
CA PRO A 399 -3.11 -16.95 -18.30
C PRO A 399 -4.11 -16.90 -19.43
N GLN A 400 -5.32 -16.43 -19.13
CA GLN A 400 -6.27 -16.14 -20.19
C GLN A 400 -5.65 -15.00 -20.99
N PRO A 401 -5.49 -15.13 -22.32
CA PRO A 401 -5.07 -14.00 -23.14
C PRO A 401 -6.02 -12.83 -22.85
N GLU A 402 -5.47 -11.62 -22.74
CA GLU A 402 -6.27 -10.42 -22.56
C GLU A 402 -7.45 -10.44 -23.54
N PRO A 403 -8.68 -10.08 -23.10
CA PRO A 403 -9.79 -9.92 -24.02
C PRO A 403 -9.35 -8.93 -25.10
N GLN A 404 -9.26 -9.40 -26.35
CA GLN A 404 -8.99 -8.49 -27.45
C GLN A 404 -10.08 -7.41 -27.46
N PRO A 405 -9.75 -6.14 -27.75
CA PRO A 405 -10.75 -5.13 -27.99
C PRO A 405 -11.75 -5.67 -29.02
N GLU A 406 -13.05 -5.50 -28.75
CA GLU A 406 -14.08 -5.93 -29.69
C GLU A 406 -13.76 -5.30 -31.06
N PRO A 407 -13.81 -6.07 -32.15
CA PRO A 407 -13.56 -5.52 -33.48
C PRO A 407 -14.56 -4.39 -33.73
N ASP A 408 -14.07 -3.30 -34.35
CA ASP A 408 -14.92 -2.18 -34.74
C ASP A 408 -16.17 -2.70 -35.45
N PRO A 409 -17.36 -2.13 -35.15
CA PRO A 409 -18.59 -2.52 -35.82
C PRO A 409 -18.39 -2.42 -37.34
N VAL A 410 -18.72 -3.51 -38.04
CA VAL A 410 -18.63 -3.58 -39.50
C VAL A 410 -19.38 -2.37 -40.08
N PRO A 411 -18.76 -1.55 -40.94
CA PRO A 411 -19.44 -0.42 -41.56
C PRO A 411 -20.71 -0.92 -42.24
N GLU A 412 -21.83 -0.23 -41.99
CA GLU A 412 -23.08 -0.55 -42.69
C GLU A 412 -22.83 -0.49 -44.21
N PRO A 413 -23.37 -1.44 -45.00
CA PRO A 413 -23.17 -1.44 -46.43
C PRO A 413 -23.71 -0.14 -47.03
N GLU A 414 -22.88 0.51 -47.84
CA GLU A 414 -23.25 1.74 -48.56
C GLU A 414 -24.63 1.55 -49.23
N PRO A 415 -25.55 2.53 -49.10
CA PRO A 415 -26.83 2.44 -49.77
C PRO A 415 -26.61 2.30 -51.28
N GLY A 416 -27.18 1.24 -51.85
CA GLY A 416 -27.05 0.94 -53.27
C GLY A 416 -27.47 2.13 -54.15
N PRO A 417 -26.91 2.23 -55.37
CA PRO A 417 -27.15 3.38 -56.24
C PRO A 417 -28.64 3.60 -56.47
N ASN A 418 -29.06 4.84 -56.23
CA ASN A 418 -30.44 5.30 -56.38
C ASN A 418 -30.95 4.92 -57.77
N PRO A 419 -32.07 4.17 -57.91
CA PRO A 419 -32.59 3.83 -59.23
C PRO A 419 -32.92 5.13 -59.99
N GLY A 420 -32.23 5.33 -61.11
CA GLY A 420 -32.43 6.48 -61.97
C GLY A 420 -33.90 6.64 -62.39
N PRO A 421 -34.33 7.86 -62.73
CA PRO A 421 -35.74 8.15 -62.99
C PRO A 421 -36.29 7.25 -64.10
N SER A 422 -37.45 6.65 -63.85
CA SER A 422 -38.17 5.82 -64.83
C SER A 422 -38.56 6.65 -66.06
N PRO A 423 -38.54 6.07 -67.27
CA PRO A 423 -38.93 6.79 -68.49
C PRO A 423 -40.37 7.27 -68.40
N VAL A 424 -40.59 8.55 -68.69
CA VAL A 424 -41.92 9.15 -68.84
C VAL A 424 -42.47 8.73 -70.20
N ASP A 425 -43.56 7.94 -70.18
CA ASP A 425 -44.27 7.53 -71.39
C ASP A 425 -45.08 8.73 -71.92
N ILE A 426 -44.65 9.29 -73.06
CA ILE A 426 -45.36 10.38 -73.74
C ILE A 426 -46.42 9.74 -74.64
N THR A 427 -47.67 9.76 -74.19
CA THR A 427 -48.82 9.44 -75.04
C THR A 427 -49.12 10.65 -75.92
N ILE A 428 -48.95 10.50 -77.24
CA ILE A 428 -49.38 11.49 -78.23
C ILE A 428 -50.82 11.13 -78.63
N ASP A 429 -51.79 11.93 -78.21
CA ASP A 429 -53.16 11.85 -78.74
C ASP A 429 -53.18 12.31 -80.20
N SER A 430 -53.70 11.45 -81.07
CA SER A 430 -54.07 11.79 -82.45
C SER A 430 -55.60 11.99 -82.49
N ASN A 431 -56.02 13.09 -83.10
CA ASN A 431 -57.41 13.57 -83.31
C ASN A 431 -58.50 12.50 -83.50
#